data_AF-A0A5A7SRS6-F1
#
_entry.id   AF-A0A5A7SRS6-F1
#
_cell.length_a   1.000
_cell.length_b   1.000
_cell.length_c   1.000
_cell.angle_alpha   90.00
_cell.angle_beta   90.00
_cell.angle_gamma   90.00
#
_symmetry.space_group_name_H-M   'P 1'
#
loop_
_entity.id
_entity.type
_entity.pdbx_description
1 polymer ?
#
loop_
_entity_poly.entity_id
_entity_poly.type
_entity_poly.pdbx_seq_one_letter_code
_entity_poly.pdbx_strand_id
1 'polypeptide(L)' 'MDASKVKDFRPISLTTLSYKLVAKVLAERLKKIVPSIIDPPQSAILKGRQILDPILIANEVVEEYRGKRR' A
#
# COMPACT_ATOMS: atom_id res chain seq x y z
N MET A 1 -25.44 -3.93 -10.22
CA MET A 1 -24.55 -4.29 -11.35
C MET A 1 -23.77 -5.50 -10.89
N ASP A 2 -24.31 -6.69 -11.13
CA ASP A 2 -23.72 -7.94 -10.68
C ASP A 2 -22.73 -8.47 -11.71
N ALA A 3 -21.54 -8.84 -11.23
CA ALA A 3 -20.53 -9.52 -12.04
C ALA A 3 -21.10 -10.86 -12.50
N SER A 4 -21.32 -11.00 -13.80
CA SER A 4 -22.06 -12.13 -14.38
C SER A 4 -21.27 -12.85 -15.48
N LYS A 5 -20.14 -12.29 -15.90
CA LYS A 5 -19.21 -12.89 -16.86
C LYS A 5 -17.84 -13.10 -16.21
N VAL A 6 -17.10 -14.11 -16.64
CA VAL A 6 -15.74 -14.42 -16.14
C VAL A 6 -14.79 -13.21 -16.24
N LYS A 7 -14.97 -12.35 -17.25
CA LYS A 7 -14.18 -11.12 -17.47
C LYS A 7 -14.43 -10.03 -16.43
N ASP A 8 -15.53 -10.13 -15.67
CA ASP A 8 -15.88 -9.16 -14.62
C ASP A 8 -15.10 -9.44 -13.32
N PHE A 9 -14.48 -10.62 -13.20
CA PHE A 9 -13.68 -11.01 -12.05
C PHE A 9 -12.20 -10.74 -12.29
N ARG A 10 -11.51 -10.24 -11.25
CA ARG A 10 -10.05 -10.14 -11.27
C ARG A 10 -9.43 -11.52 -11.02
N PRO A 11 -8.59 -12.06 -11.91
CA PRO A 11 -7.92 -13.34 -11.67
C PRO A 11 -6.97 -13.23 -10.48
N ILE A 12 -6.97 -14.25 -9.62
CA ILE A 12 -6.04 -14.39 -8.49
C ILE A 12 -5.08 -15.54 -8.82
N SER A 13 -3.78 -15.33 -8.60
CA SER A 13 -2.78 -16.37 -8.83
C SER A 13 -2.87 -17.45 -7.74
N LEU A 14 -3.10 -18.69 -8.15
CA LEU A 14 -2.97 -19.85 -7.26
C LEU A 14 -1.51 -20.32 -7.26
N THR A 15 -0.78 -19.95 -6.21
CA THR A 15 0.64 -20.31 -6.06
C THR A 15 0.84 -21.54 -5.18
N THR A 16 1.93 -22.27 -5.43
CA THR A 16 2.33 -23.43 -4.62
C THR A 16 2.72 -23.02 -3.20
N LEU A 17 2.64 -23.97 -2.26
CA LEU A 17 3.05 -23.74 -0.87
C LEU A 17 4.51 -23.31 -0.77
N SER A 18 5.40 -23.93 -1.55
CA SER A 18 6.83 -23.61 -1.57
C SER A 18 7.07 -22.15 -1.96
N TYR A 19 6.38 -21.65 -2.98
CA TYR A 19 6.44 -20.24 -3.37
C TYR A 19 6.00 -19.31 -2.25
N LYS A 20 4.85 -19.61 -1.60
CA LYS A 20 4.34 -18.82 -0.48
C LYS A 20 5.30 -18.77 0.70
N LEU A 21 5.99 -19.89 0.99
CA LEU A 21 6.97 -19.96 2.06
C LEU A 21 8.17 -19.05 1.78
N VAL A 22 8.76 -19.15 0.58
CA VAL A 22 9.89 -18.30 0.17
C VAL A 22 9.47 -16.82 0.18
N ALA A 23 8.30 -16.48 -0.37
CA ALA A 23 7.78 -15.12 -0.36
C ALA A 23 7.61 -14.57 1.07
N LYS A 24 7.12 -15.38 2.01
CA LYS A 24 6.98 -14.99 3.42
C LYS A 24 8.34 -14.72 4.08
N VAL A 25 9.32 -15.59 3.86
CA VAL A 25 10.68 -15.40 4.39
C VAL A 25 11.30 -14.11 3.84
N LEU A 26 11.14 -13.85 2.55
CA LEU A 26 11.62 -12.61 1.93
C LEU A 26 10.92 -11.38 2.51
N ALA A 27 9.59 -11.41 2.65
CA ALA A 27 8.83 -10.31 3.23
C ALA A 27 9.29 -9.95 4.65
N GLU A 28 9.50 -10.95 5.52
CA GLU A 28 9.99 -10.70 6.90
C GLU A 28 11.43 -10.17 6.95
N ARG A 29 12.28 -10.52 5.98
CA ARG A 29 13.62 -9.93 5.85
C ARG A 29 13.54 -8.49 5.37
N LEU A 30 12.76 -8.22 4.32
CA LEU A 30 12.60 -6.88 3.74
C LEU A 30 11.98 -5.91 4.75
N LYS A 31 11.02 -6.35 5.55
CA LYS A 31 10.39 -5.55 6.60
C LYS A 31 11.38 -4.86 7.55
N LYS A 32 12.57 -5.42 7.74
CA LYS A 32 13.62 -4.84 8.59
C LYS A 32 14.34 -3.66 7.95
N ILE A 33 14.45 -3.64 6.62
CA ILE A 33 15.21 -2.63 5.87
C ILE A 33 14.30 -1.60 5.19
N VAL A 34 13.06 -1.97 4.86
CA VAL A 34 12.13 -1.08 4.16
C VAL A 34 11.94 0.26 4.90
N PRO A 35 11.81 0.32 6.25
CA PRO A 35 11.68 1.59 6.96
C PRO A 35 12.84 2.58 6.79
N SER A 36 14.05 2.12 6.44
CA SER A 36 15.22 2.99 6.26
C SER A 36 15.41 3.47 4.82
N ILE A 37 14.67 2.93 3.85
CA ILE A 37 14.82 3.24 2.41
C ILE A 37 13.61 3.95 1.81
N ILE A 38 12.47 3.97 2.52
CA ILE A 38 11.24 4.59 2.06
C ILE A 38 11.08 6.01 2.58
N ASP A 39 10.37 6.83 1.82
CA ASP A 39 10.02 8.18 2.25
C ASP A 39 8.89 8.17 3.32
N PRO A 40 8.85 9.19 4.19
CA PRO A 40 7.80 9.33 5.21
C PRO A 40 6.35 9.25 4.71
N PRO A 41 5.93 9.87 3.59
CA PRO A 41 4.53 9.81 3.13
C PRO A 41 4.09 8.43 2.60
N GLN A 42 5.02 7.50 2.34
CA GLN A 42 4.67 6.17 1.81
C GLN A 42 4.04 5.30 2.90
N SER A 43 2.71 5.27 3.01
CA SER A 43 2.04 4.64 4.17
C SER A 43 1.50 3.23 3.92
N ALA A 44 1.55 2.72 2.69
CA ALA A 44 1.03 1.40 2.37
C ALA A 44 2.01 0.28 2.77
N ILE A 45 1.47 -0.84 3.30
CA ILE A 45 2.17 -2.13 3.49
C ILE A 45 3.21 -2.13 4.63
N LEU A 46 3.19 -1.13 5.50
CA LEU A 46 4.17 -0.99 6.58
C LEU A 46 3.51 -1.14 7.94
N LYS A 47 4.17 -1.89 8.83
CA LYS A 47 3.67 -2.05 10.20
C LYS A 47 3.71 -0.68 10.91
N GLY A 48 2.57 -0.29 11.48
CA GLY A 48 2.46 0.96 12.25
C GLY A 48 2.14 2.20 11.41
N ARG A 49 1.92 2.08 10.10
CA ARG A 49 1.35 3.15 9.26
C ARG A 49 -0.09 2.82 8.91
N GLN A 50 -0.96 3.82 8.93
CA GLN A 50 -2.39 3.66 8.63
C GLN A 50 -2.69 4.10 7.20
N ILE A 51 -3.72 3.50 6.59
CA ILE A 51 -4.14 3.83 5.23
C ILE A 51 -4.64 5.28 5.10
N LEU A 52 -5.02 5.90 6.21
CA LEU A 52 -5.53 7.26 6.27
C LEU A 52 -4.41 8.32 6.31
N ASP A 53 -3.18 7.94 6.69
CA ASP A 53 -2.07 8.88 6.85
C ASP A 53 -1.77 9.66 5.55
N PRO A 54 -1.68 9.04 4.36
CA PRO A 54 -1.45 9.78 3.11
C PRO A 54 -2.61 10.69 2.72
N ILE A 55 -3.84 10.30 3.08
CA ILE A 55 -5.05 11.07 2.76
C ILE A 55 -5.05 12.37 3.59
N LEU A 56 -4.69 12.27 4.87
CA LEU A 56 -4.58 13.42 5.74
C LEU A 56 -3.47 14.37 5.25
N ILE A 57 -2.28 13.85 4.95
CA ILE A 57 -1.16 14.63 4.41
C ILE A 57 -1.57 15.34 3.12
N ALA A 58 -2.27 14.66 2.21
CA ALA A 58 -2.73 15.26 0.96
C ALA A 58 -3.72 16.41 1.20
N ASN A 59 -4.65 16.24 2.15
CA ASN A 59 -5.62 17.29 2.51
C ASN A 59 -4.92 18.52 3.10
N GLU A 60 -3.96 18.33 4.01
CA GLU A 60 -3.18 19.42 4.61
C GLU A 60 -2.41 20.22 3.55
N VAL A 61 -1.75 19.53 2.61
CA VAL A 61 -1.02 20.17 1.51
C VAL A 61 -1.95 21.01 0.62
N VAL A 62 -3.17 20.51 0.34
CA VAL A 62 -4.16 21.25 -0.47
C VAL A 62 -4.68 22.48 0.27
N GLU A 63 -4.97 22.35 1.56
CA GLU A 63 -5.42 23.48 2.39
C GLU A 63 -4.33 24.54 2.54
N GLU A 64 -3.06 24.14 2.77
CA GLU A 64 -1.93 25.07 2.82
C GLU A 64 -1.75 25.83 1.49
N TYR A 65 -1.87 25.13 0.36
CA TYR A 65 -1.78 25.76 -0.96
C TYR A 65 -2.94 26.75 -1.21
N ARG A 66 -4.16 26.43 -0.77
CA ARG A 66 -5.31 27.34 -0.86
C ARG A 66 -5.13 28.57 0.03
N GLY A 67 -4.60 28.39 1.24
CA GLY A 67 -4.29 29.47 2.17
C GLY A 67 -3.23 30.44 1.63
N LYS A 68 -2.17 29.93 0.97
CA LYS A 68 -1.11 30.75 0.33
C LYS A 68 -1.56 31.57 -0.87
N ARG A 69 -2.73 31.25 -1.46
CA ARG A 69 -3.31 31.98 -2.61
C ARG A 69 -4.26 33.12 -2.19
N ARG A 70 -4.50 33.27 -0.89
CA ARG A 70 -5.28 34.35 -0.28
C ARG A 70 -4.35 35.42 0.25
#